data_AF-A0A525IH50-F1
#
_entry.id   AF-A0A525IH50-F1
#
_cell.length_a   1.000
_cell.length_b   1.000
_cell.length_c   1.000
_cell.angle_alpha   90.00
_cell.angle_beta   90.00
_cell.angle_gamma   90.00
#
_symmetry.space_group_name_H-M   'P 1'
#
loop_
_entity.id
_entity.type
_entity.pdbx_description
1 polymer ?
#
loop_
_entity_poly.entity_id
_entity_poly.type
_entity_poly.pdbx_seq_one_letter_code
_entity_poly.pdbx_strand_id
1 'polypeptide(L)'
;MNLYLSPHYDDICFSLGHYARNQGGCIVNIFTAGDHVGAPLPLPVDRAERIAFVSDLRRREDEAFARAAGLERADLGLPEPSLLGLSPFDCSHLGPDVARISQRIVPFLLDRLPAAGDPRSSTIYCPMGIGGHRDHVATLVSLRGAFDRLSARCTLVLYEDLHYASLRPAREAGLRRAAELFAGYELSSTAYFMDADDAARKMTLIGLYASQHPHPPQPRQYTPASGLSAEPHEIVWRVDAPK
;
A
#
# COMPACT_ATOMS: atom_id res chain seq x y z
N MET A 1 -1.88 -5.72 -17.01
CA MET A 1 -1.20 -4.57 -16.36
C MET A 1 -1.49 -4.60 -14.87
N ASN A 2 -0.47 -4.45 -14.02
CA ASN A 2 -0.65 -4.38 -12.57
C ASN A 2 -0.42 -2.95 -12.10
N LEU A 3 -1.36 -2.42 -11.32
CA LEU A 3 -1.26 -1.11 -10.66
C LEU A 3 -1.27 -1.34 -9.15
N TYR A 4 -0.18 -1.00 -8.47
CA TYR A 4 -0.03 -1.16 -7.02
C TYR A 4 -0.23 0.18 -6.34
N LEU A 5 -1.39 0.39 -5.72
CA LEU A 5 -1.70 1.61 -4.99
C LEU A 5 -0.95 1.59 -3.66
N SER A 6 0.05 2.46 -3.53
CA SER A 6 0.84 2.66 -2.31
C SER A 6 0.33 3.92 -1.62
N PRO A 7 -0.27 3.86 -0.42
CA PRO A 7 -0.55 5.06 0.36
C PRO A 7 0.71 5.91 0.50
N HIS A 8 1.79 5.36 1.04
CA HIS A 8 3.06 6.04 1.23
C HIS A 8 4.20 5.39 0.44
N TYR A 9 5.34 6.09 0.42
CA TYR A 9 6.60 5.54 -0.07
C TYR A 9 7.12 4.47 0.89
N ASP A 10 6.85 3.20 0.58
CA ASP A 10 7.34 1.96 1.22
C ASP A 10 6.31 0.83 1.19
N ASP A 11 5.01 1.16 1.25
CA ASP A 11 3.95 0.19 1.53
C ASP A 11 3.94 -1.00 0.57
N ILE A 12 4.14 -0.77 -0.73
CA ILE A 12 4.24 -1.85 -1.71
C ILE A 12 5.49 -2.69 -1.48
N CYS A 13 6.63 -2.11 -1.16
CA CYS A 13 7.83 -2.88 -0.83
C CYS A 13 7.61 -3.76 0.40
N PHE A 14 6.96 -3.21 1.43
CA PHE A 14 6.75 -3.91 2.70
C PHE A 14 5.71 -5.04 2.53
N SER A 15 4.61 -4.73 1.86
CA SER A 15 3.43 -5.59 1.78
C SER A 15 3.48 -6.59 0.63
N LEU A 16 4.01 -6.18 -0.53
CA LEU A 16 4.00 -6.93 -1.79
C LEU A 16 5.35 -6.91 -2.53
N GLY A 17 6.46 -6.54 -1.89
CA GLY A 17 7.72 -6.32 -2.59
C GLY A 17 8.24 -7.55 -3.33
N HIS A 18 8.00 -8.76 -2.79
CA HIS A 18 8.34 -10.00 -3.48
C HIS A 18 7.41 -10.26 -4.66
N TYR A 19 6.09 -10.20 -4.43
CA TYR A 19 5.10 -10.44 -5.46
C TYR A 19 5.22 -9.44 -6.63
N ALA A 20 5.26 -8.14 -6.32
CA ALA A 20 5.30 -7.07 -7.31
C ALA A 20 6.54 -7.15 -8.21
N ARG A 21 7.72 -7.43 -7.64
CA ARG A 21 8.95 -7.67 -8.40
C ARG A 21 8.78 -8.79 -9.44
N ASN A 22 8.11 -9.87 -9.07
CA ASN A 22 7.96 -11.05 -9.93
C ASN A 22 6.86 -10.87 -10.99
N GLN A 23 5.85 -10.04 -10.71
CA GLN A 23 4.72 -9.82 -11.63
C GLN A 23 4.87 -8.56 -12.50
N GLY A 24 5.78 -7.65 -12.15
CA GLY A 24 5.93 -6.35 -12.80
C GLY A 24 4.71 -5.45 -12.61
N GLY A 25 4.79 -4.22 -13.13
CA GLY A 25 3.70 -3.24 -13.11
C GLY A 25 4.17 -1.84 -12.68
N CYS A 26 3.22 -1.05 -12.20
CA CYS A 26 3.45 0.34 -11.79
C CYS A 26 3.03 0.56 -10.33
N ILE A 27 3.94 1.10 -9.53
CA ILE A 27 3.66 1.62 -8.19
C ILE A 27 3.02 2.99 -8.35
N VAL A 28 1.89 3.21 -7.70
CA VAL A 28 1.16 4.48 -7.68
C VAL A 28 1.17 5.00 -6.25
N ASN A 29 2.12 5.88 -5.94
CA ASN A 29 2.24 6.50 -4.63
C ASN A 29 1.23 7.63 -4.49
N ILE A 30 0.41 7.57 -3.45
CA ILE A 30 -0.71 8.50 -3.27
C ILE A 30 -0.24 9.72 -2.48
N PHE A 31 0.32 9.49 -1.29
CA PHE A 31 0.76 10.50 -0.34
C PHE A 31 2.29 10.64 -0.41
N THR A 32 2.75 11.66 -1.15
CA THR A 32 4.18 11.83 -1.48
C THR A 32 4.80 13.10 -0.91
N ALA A 33 4.03 13.88 -0.16
CA ALA A 33 4.52 15.00 0.62
C ALA A 33 4.32 14.69 2.11
N GLY A 34 5.43 14.63 2.85
CA GLY A 34 5.43 14.22 4.25
C GLY A 34 6.61 14.78 5.03
N ASP A 35 6.53 14.70 6.36
CA ASP A 35 7.58 15.08 7.30
C ASP A 35 7.97 13.93 8.25
N HIS A 36 7.43 12.73 8.01
CA HIS A 36 7.68 11.55 8.82
C HIS A 36 8.90 10.73 8.36
N VAL A 37 9.72 10.36 9.33
CA VAL A 37 10.75 9.30 9.24
C VAL A 37 10.63 8.42 10.48
N GLY A 38 10.81 7.12 10.30
CA GLY A 38 10.88 6.14 11.39
C GLY A 38 12.27 6.03 12.02
N ALA A 39 13.31 6.44 11.30
CA ALA A 39 14.70 6.37 11.73
C ALA A 39 15.15 7.64 12.49
N PRO A 40 16.09 7.52 13.45
CA PRO A 40 16.66 8.66 14.16
C PRO A 40 17.65 9.41 13.25
N LEU A 41 17.11 10.30 12.40
CA LEU A 41 17.89 11.13 11.49
C LEU A 41 17.94 12.59 11.96
N PRO A 42 19.04 13.32 11.74
CA PRO A 42 19.06 14.76 11.94
C PRO A 42 18.15 15.42 10.89
N LEU A 43 17.09 16.08 11.36
CA LEU A 43 16.13 16.77 10.49
C LEU A 43 16.29 18.28 10.57
N PRO A 44 16.00 19.02 9.48
CA PRO A 44 15.90 20.47 9.54
C PRO A 44 14.93 20.94 10.63
N VAL A 45 15.30 22.05 11.29
CA VAL A 45 14.48 22.68 12.33
C VAL A 45 13.28 23.38 11.69
N ASP A 46 13.52 24.10 10.59
CA ASP A 46 12.45 24.72 9.82
C ASP A 46 11.51 23.66 9.22
N ARG A 47 10.20 23.91 9.32
CA ARG A 47 9.18 22.95 8.90
C ARG A 47 9.15 22.78 7.38
N ALA A 48 9.28 23.86 6.61
CA ALA A 48 9.21 23.79 5.16
C ALA A 48 10.44 23.05 4.60
N GLU A 49 11.63 23.37 5.14
CA GLU A 49 12.87 22.65 4.82
C GLU A 49 12.78 21.17 5.19
N ARG A 50 12.20 20.84 6.36
CA ARG A 50 12.00 19.45 6.78
C ARG A 50 11.09 18.69 5.81
N ILE A 51 9.95 19.26 5.45
CA ILE A 51 9.01 18.62 4.52
C ILE A 51 9.70 18.35 3.18
N ALA A 52 10.42 19.35 2.64
CA ALA A 52 11.15 19.19 1.38
C ALA A 52 12.24 18.11 1.47
N PHE A 53 13.01 18.11 2.56
CA PHE A 53 14.07 17.12 2.80
C PHE A 53 13.51 15.69 2.92
N VAL A 54 12.49 15.49 3.76
CA VAL A 54 11.90 14.15 4.00
C VAL A 54 11.20 13.63 2.75
N SER A 55 10.43 14.48 2.06
CA SER A 55 9.74 14.09 0.83
C SER A 55 10.73 13.69 -0.26
N ASP A 56 11.84 14.44 -0.42
CA ASP A 56 12.89 14.09 -1.39
C ASP A 56 13.64 12.81 -1.00
N LEU A 57 13.97 12.64 0.29
CA LEU A 57 14.62 11.44 0.81
C LEU A 57 13.78 10.20 0.51
N ARG A 58 12.51 10.19 0.92
CA ARG A 58 11.62 9.03 0.73
C ARG A 58 11.33 8.76 -0.74
N ARG A 59 11.21 9.79 -1.57
CA ARG A 59 11.12 9.65 -3.03
C ARG A 59 12.34 8.92 -3.59
N ARG A 60 13.56 9.27 -3.17
CA ARG A 60 14.80 8.62 -3.64
C ARG A 60 14.90 7.17 -3.20
N GLU A 61 14.43 6.85 -1.99
CA GLU A 61 14.34 5.46 -1.49
C GLU A 61 13.36 4.63 -2.33
N ASP A 62 12.16 5.16 -2.59
CA ASP A 62 11.15 4.48 -3.43
C ASP A 62 11.61 4.34 -4.88
N GLU A 63 12.31 5.33 -5.43
CA GLU A 63 12.95 5.22 -6.75
C GLU A 63 14.03 4.14 -6.80
N ALA A 64 14.80 3.96 -5.72
CA ALA A 64 15.78 2.88 -5.64
C ALA A 64 15.09 1.52 -5.61
N PHE A 65 14.00 1.39 -4.85
CA PHE A 65 13.18 0.19 -4.82
C PHE A 65 12.58 -0.12 -6.19
N ALA A 66 11.90 0.85 -6.82
CA ALA A 66 11.28 0.66 -8.12
C ALA A 66 12.28 0.20 -9.18
N ARG A 67 13.49 0.80 -9.22
CA ARG A 67 14.57 0.37 -10.11
C ARG A 67 15.05 -1.05 -9.79
N ALA A 68 15.28 -1.37 -8.51
CA ALA A 68 15.76 -2.69 -8.10
C ALA A 68 14.72 -3.80 -8.35
N ALA A 69 13.44 -3.46 -8.30
CA ALA A 69 12.33 -4.38 -8.52
C ALA A 69 11.86 -4.44 -9.99
N GLY A 70 12.39 -3.60 -10.88
CA GLY A 70 11.95 -3.53 -12.28
C GLY A 70 10.53 -2.98 -12.45
N LEU A 71 10.10 -2.08 -11.56
CA LEU A 71 8.76 -1.49 -11.53
C LEU A 71 8.75 -0.07 -12.09
N GLU A 72 7.66 0.27 -12.77
CA GLU A 72 7.32 1.67 -13.07
C GLU A 72 6.82 2.37 -11.80
N ARG A 73 6.83 3.71 -11.81
CA ARG A 73 6.43 4.54 -10.67
C ARG A 73 5.65 5.77 -11.12
N ALA A 74 4.61 6.12 -10.37
CA ALA A 74 3.84 7.35 -10.52
C ALA A 74 3.50 7.93 -9.15
N ASP A 75 3.56 9.26 -9.04
CA ASP A 75 3.25 9.99 -7.80
C ASP A 75 2.03 10.89 -7.99
N LEU A 76 1.06 10.82 -7.07
CA LEU A 76 -0.16 11.62 -7.13
C LEU A 76 -0.07 12.94 -6.35
N GLY A 77 0.96 13.11 -5.52
CA GLY A 77 1.26 14.41 -4.89
C GLY A 77 0.35 14.79 -3.72
N LEU A 78 -0.36 13.85 -3.08
CA LEU A 78 -1.19 14.20 -1.93
C LEU A 78 -0.32 14.40 -0.68
N PRO A 79 -0.68 15.34 0.22
CA PRO A 79 -0.01 15.51 1.49
C PRO A 79 -0.50 14.49 2.53
N GLU A 80 0.44 13.99 3.33
CA GLU A 80 0.20 13.16 4.51
C GLU A 80 -0.64 13.89 5.58
N PRO A 81 -1.35 13.15 6.47
CA PRO A 81 -2.20 13.70 7.53
C PRO A 81 -1.51 14.72 8.42
N SER A 82 -0.23 14.50 8.79
CA SER A 82 0.53 15.40 9.65
C SER A 82 0.65 16.80 9.04
N LEU A 83 0.74 16.90 7.72
CA LEU A 83 0.84 18.17 7.02
C LEU A 83 -0.47 18.96 7.08
N LEU A 84 -1.59 18.27 7.27
CA LEU A 84 -2.94 18.80 7.41
C LEU A 84 -3.36 19.01 8.86
N GLY A 85 -2.49 18.74 9.83
CA GLY A 85 -2.82 18.81 11.26
C GLY A 85 -3.75 17.69 11.72
N LEU A 86 -3.78 16.57 10.99
CA LEU A 86 -4.61 15.40 11.31
C LEU A 86 -3.76 14.31 11.95
N SER A 87 -4.37 13.55 12.86
CA SER A 87 -3.73 12.37 13.45
C SER A 87 -3.75 11.20 12.45
N PRO A 88 -2.61 10.52 12.23
CA PRO A 88 -2.53 9.40 11.29
C PRO A 88 -3.36 8.17 11.72
N PHE A 89 -3.71 8.05 13.00
CA PHE A 89 -4.49 6.92 13.53
C PHE A 89 -5.91 7.31 13.98
N ASP A 90 -6.33 8.54 13.67
CA ASP A 90 -7.71 8.94 13.82
C ASP A 90 -8.46 8.75 12.50
N CYS A 91 -9.38 7.79 12.48
CA CYS A 91 -10.27 7.51 11.35
C CYS A 91 -11.66 8.17 11.49
N SER A 92 -11.85 9.07 12.46
CA SER A 92 -13.06 9.88 12.54
C SER A 92 -13.15 10.82 11.34
N HIS A 93 -14.37 11.05 10.83
CA HIS A 93 -14.61 12.01 9.74
C HIS A 93 -13.75 11.79 8.47
N LEU A 94 -13.67 10.56 7.95
CA LEU A 94 -12.89 10.23 6.74
C LEU A 94 -13.44 10.82 5.42
N GLY A 95 -14.67 11.31 5.39
CA GLY A 95 -15.35 11.77 4.18
C GLY A 95 -14.53 12.76 3.31
N PRO A 96 -13.94 13.82 3.89
CA PRO A 96 -13.10 14.75 3.13
C PRO A 96 -11.85 14.11 2.50
N ASP A 97 -11.20 13.18 3.21
CA ASP A 97 -10.04 12.46 2.69
C ASP A 97 -10.44 11.53 1.55
N VAL A 98 -11.52 10.77 1.73
CA VAL A 98 -12.08 9.90 0.68
C VAL A 98 -12.40 10.70 -0.59
N ALA A 99 -13.01 11.87 -0.45
CA ALA A 99 -13.33 12.73 -1.58
C ALA A 99 -12.06 13.24 -2.28
N ARG A 100 -11.08 13.74 -1.52
CA ARG A 100 -9.80 14.25 -2.02
C ARG A 100 -8.99 13.17 -2.75
N ILE A 101 -8.91 11.98 -2.17
CA ILE A 101 -8.23 10.82 -2.75
C ILE A 101 -8.95 10.36 -4.02
N SER A 102 -10.27 10.19 -3.97
CA SER A 102 -11.07 9.75 -5.12
C SER A 102 -10.93 10.69 -6.33
N GLN A 103 -10.84 12.00 -6.10
CA GLN A 103 -10.62 12.99 -7.17
C GLN A 103 -9.28 12.82 -7.91
N ARG A 104 -8.31 12.13 -7.30
CA ARG A 104 -6.96 11.94 -7.87
C ARG A 104 -6.78 10.53 -8.39
N ILE A 105 -7.08 9.53 -7.56
CA ILE A 105 -6.86 8.12 -7.91
C ILE A 105 -7.80 7.69 -9.05
N VAL A 106 -9.09 8.01 -8.98
CA VAL A 106 -10.03 7.38 -9.94
C VAL A 106 -9.82 7.87 -11.37
N PRO A 107 -9.62 9.18 -11.65
CA PRO A 107 -9.25 9.63 -12.99
C PRO A 107 -7.93 9.00 -13.48
N PHE A 108 -6.92 8.91 -12.61
CA PHE A 108 -5.64 8.29 -12.94
C PHE A 108 -5.82 6.80 -13.34
N LEU A 109 -6.60 6.05 -12.56
CA LEU A 109 -6.89 4.65 -12.86
C LEU A 109 -7.67 4.50 -14.18
N LEU A 110 -8.67 5.34 -14.42
CA LEU A 110 -9.48 5.26 -15.65
C LEU A 110 -8.69 5.61 -16.91
N ASP A 111 -7.69 6.48 -16.80
CA ASP A 111 -6.76 6.83 -17.88
C ASP A 111 -5.80 5.68 -18.21
N ARG A 112 -5.30 4.98 -17.18
CA ARG A 112 -4.36 3.87 -17.35
C ARG A 112 -5.02 2.54 -17.71
N LEU A 113 -6.23 2.30 -17.23
CA LEU A 113 -6.95 1.06 -17.49
C LEU A 113 -7.59 1.08 -18.88
N PRO A 114 -7.52 -0.04 -19.62
CA PRO A 114 -8.15 -0.13 -20.94
C PRO A 114 -9.67 0.11 -20.81
N ALA A 115 -10.22 0.94 -21.70
CA ALA A 115 -11.65 1.27 -21.69
C ALA A 115 -12.54 0.06 -22.05
N ALA A 116 -12.00 -0.90 -22.79
CA ALA A 116 -12.64 -2.15 -23.18
C ALA A 116 -11.60 -3.28 -23.18
N GLY A 117 -12.02 -4.49 -22.82
CA GLY A 117 -11.16 -5.67 -22.76
C GLY A 117 -11.60 -6.63 -21.68
N ASP A 118 -10.90 -7.76 -21.55
CA ASP A 118 -11.10 -8.68 -20.44
C ASP A 118 -10.67 -7.98 -19.13
N PRO A 119 -11.56 -7.80 -18.13
CA PRO A 119 -11.19 -7.20 -16.85
C PRO A 119 -10.06 -7.94 -16.12
N ARG A 120 -9.82 -9.21 -16.46
CA ARG A 120 -8.70 -10.01 -15.93
C ARG A 120 -7.34 -9.61 -16.53
N SER A 121 -7.34 -8.79 -17.57
CA SER A 121 -6.10 -8.27 -18.18
C SER A 121 -5.43 -7.19 -17.33
N SER A 122 -6.14 -6.60 -16.38
CA SER A 122 -5.62 -5.56 -15.50
C SER A 122 -6.01 -5.79 -14.04
N THR A 123 -5.09 -5.54 -13.12
CA THR A 123 -5.32 -5.73 -11.68
C THR A 123 -4.89 -4.48 -10.92
N ILE A 124 -5.77 -4.02 -10.03
CA ILE A 124 -5.44 -3.02 -9.02
C ILE A 124 -5.16 -3.76 -7.71
N TYR A 125 -4.01 -3.51 -7.13
CA TYR A 125 -3.67 -3.91 -5.77
C TYR A 125 -3.85 -2.70 -4.86
N CYS A 126 -4.75 -2.81 -3.88
CA CYS A 126 -5.13 -1.76 -2.95
C CYS A 126 -4.78 -2.18 -1.52
N PRO A 127 -4.34 -1.27 -0.63
CA PRO A 127 -4.18 -1.58 0.79
C PRO A 127 -5.50 -2.08 1.39
N MET A 128 -5.42 -3.02 2.32
CA MET A 128 -6.58 -3.48 3.10
C MET A 128 -6.88 -2.57 4.29
N GLY A 129 -6.02 -1.60 4.60
CA GLY A 129 -6.22 -0.72 5.76
C GLY A 129 -5.99 -1.41 7.10
N ILE A 130 -5.21 -2.50 7.12
CA ILE A 130 -4.70 -3.13 8.34
C ILE A 130 -3.78 -2.13 9.06
N GLY A 131 -3.85 -2.10 10.40
CA GLY A 131 -3.14 -1.11 11.22
C GLY A 131 -3.93 0.18 11.48
N GLY A 132 -4.96 0.45 10.68
CA GLY A 132 -5.87 1.58 10.91
C GLY A 132 -5.25 2.95 10.65
N HIS A 133 -4.17 3.02 9.87
CA HIS A 133 -3.65 4.29 9.38
C HIS A 133 -4.69 4.97 8.46
N ARG A 134 -4.99 6.24 8.73
CA ARG A 134 -6.05 7.04 8.09
C ARG A 134 -5.95 6.97 6.57
N ASP A 135 -4.76 7.16 6.01
CA ASP A 135 -4.53 7.14 4.57
C ASP A 135 -4.79 5.79 3.91
N HIS A 136 -4.42 4.68 4.55
CA HIS A 136 -4.68 3.33 4.02
C HIS A 136 -6.18 3.06 4.02
N VAL A 137 -6.85 3.38 5.13
CA VAL A 137 -8.31 3.22 5.25
C VAL A 137 -9.04 4.12 4.25
N ALA A 138 -8.64 5.38 4.12
CA ALA A 138 -9.23 6.33 3.18
C ALA A 138 -9.02 5.90 1.72
N THR A 139 -7.84 5.36 1.40
CA THR A 139 -7.54 4.78 0.07
C THR A 139 -8.46 3.60 -0.23
N LEU A 140 -8.58 2.65 0.70
CA LEU A 140 -9.47 1.51 0.57
C LEU A 140 -10.93 1.94 0.36
N VAL A 141 -11.44 2.86 1.18
CA VAL A 141 -12.82 3.36 1.08
C VAL A 141 -13.05 4.11 -0.23
N SER A 142 -12.07 4.88 -0.70
CA SER A 142 -12.12 5.56 -2.00
C SER A 142 -12.25 4.57 -3.15
N LEU A 143 -11.44 3.50 -3.13
CA LEU A 143 -11.50 2.46 -4.14
C LEU A 143 -12.82 1.69 -4.11
N ARG A 144 -13.32 1.34 -2.91
CA ARG A 144 -14.63 0.71 -2.76
C ARG A 144 -15.74 1.55 -3.37
N GLY A 145 -15.74 2.87 -3.13
CA GLY A 145 -16.74 3.79 -3.66
C GLY A 145 -16.70 3.92 -5.19
N ALA A 146 -15.55 3.64 -5.81
CA ALA A 146 -15.39 3.61 -7.26
C ALA A 146 -15.49 2.20 -7.86
N PHE A 147 -15.62 1.15 -7.05
CA PHE A 147 -15.40 -0.23 -7.47
C PHE A 147 -16.37 -0.67 -8.56
N ASP A 148 -17.66 -0.34 -8.45
CA ASP A 148 -18.65 -0.74 -9.45
C ASP A 148 -18.37 -0.15 -10.84
N ARG A 149 -17.69 1.01 -10.89
CA ARG A 149 -17.24 1.62 -12.15
C ARG A 149 -15.94 0.99 -12.67
N LEU A 150 -15.08 0.51 -11.78
CA LEU A 150 -13.77 -0.04 -12.10
C LEU A 150 -13.81 -1.55 -12.41
N SER A 151 -14.75 -2.29 -11.80
CA SER A 151 -14.86 -3.76 -11.91
C SER A 151 -15.09 -4.25 -13.34
N ALA A 152 -15.67 -3.41 -14.20
CA ALA A 152 -15.81 -3.69 -15.63
C ALA A 152 -14.49 -3.59 -16.41
N ARG A 153 -13.40 -3.10 -15.82
CA ARG A 153 -12.10 -2.85 -16.48
C ARG A 153 -10.93 -3.55 -15.81
N CYS A 154 -11.06 -3.92 -14.55
CA CYS A 154 -9.98 -4.53 -13.79
C CYS A 154 -10.47 -5.48 -12.70
N THR A 155 -9.58 -6.37 -12.29
CA THR A 155 -9.70 -7.10 -11.03
C THR A 155 -9.25 -6.20 -9.87
N LEU A 156 -9.99 -6.20 -8.76
CA LEU A 156 -9.56 -5.60 -7.50
C LEU A 156 -8.99 -6.66 -6.57
N VAL A 157 -7.81 -6.39 -6.05
CA VAL A 157 -7.11 -7.21 -5.08
C VAL A 157 -6.71 -6.33 -3.90
N LEU A 158 -6.99 -6.78 -2.68
CA LEU A 158 -6.58 -6.11 -1.44
C LEU A 158 -5.32 -6.80 -0.90
N TYR A 159 -4.25 -6.07 -0.58
CA TYR A 159 -3.08 -6.65 0.06
C TYR A 159 -3.10 -6.42 1.57
N GLU A 160 -2.55 -7.37 2.33
CA GLU A 160 -2.40 -7.18 3.78
C GLU A 160 -1.25 -6.23 4.08
N ASP A 161 -1.56 -5.09 4.72
CA ASP A 161 -0.60 -4.01 4.98
C ASP A 161 0.48 -4.46 5.97
N LEU A 162 1.74 -4.52 5.53
CA LEU A 162 2.88 -4.83 6.39
C LEU A 162 3.66 -3.55 6.72
N HIS A 163 4.19 -3.39 7.93
CA HIS A 163 4.34 -4.40 8.98
C HIS A 163 3.11 -4.59 9.88
N TYR A 164 2.03 -3.83 9.70
CA TYR A 164 0.85 -3.86 10.56
C TYR A 164 0.21 -5.25 10.69
N ALA A 165 0.12 -6.00 9.58
CA ALA A 165 -0.46 -7.34 9.55
C ALA A 165 0.37 -8.40 10.28
N SER A 166 1.63 -8.11 10.64
CA SER A 166 2.43 -8.98 11.52
C SER A 166 1.91 -8.98 12.97
N LEU A 167 1.07 -8.01 13.33
CA LEU A 167 0.38 -7.95 14.61
C LEU A 167 -1.02 -8.55 14.47
N ARG A 168 -1.26 -9.72 15.08
CA ARG A 168 -2.54 -10.45 15.00
C ARG A 168 -3.77 -9.56 15.30
N PRO A 169 -3.82 -8.76 16.39
CA PRO A 169 -5.00 -7.93 16.66
C PRO A 169 -5.27 -6.89 15.57
N ALA A 170 -4.22 -6.27 15.01
CA ALA A 170 -4.35 -5.29 13.94
C ALA A 170 -4.83 -5.95 12.64
N ARG A 171 -4.27 -7.12 12.31
CA ARG A 171 -4.67 -7.94 11.16
C ARG A 171 -6.15 -8.33 11.24
N GLU A 172 -6.59 -8.87 12.36
CA GLU A 172 -7.99 -9.29 12.56
C GLU A 172 -8.96 -8.09 12.48
N ALA A 173 -8.59 -6.93 13.02
CA ALA A 173 -9.40 -5.72 12.92
C ALA A 173 -9.51 -5.22 11.46
N GLY A 174 -8.42 -5.23 10.70
CA GLY A 174 -8.44 -4.83 9.30
C GLY A 174 -9.22 -5.81 8.42
N LEU A 175 -9.09 -7.12 8.64
CA LEU A 175 -9.88 -8.15 7.94
C LEU A 175 -11.38 -7.97 8.20
N ARG A 176 -11.80 -7.72 9.45
CA ARG A 176 -13.20 -7.43 9.77
C ARG A 176 -13.71 -6.18 9.05
N ARG A 177 -12.92 -5.09 9.07
CA ARG A 177 -13.27 -3.86 8.33
C ARG A 177 -13.41 -4.11 6.84
N ALA A 178 -12.49 -4.84 6.22
CA ALA A 178 -12.56 -5.16 4.80
C ALA A 178 -13.80 -6.01 4.48
N ALA A 179 -14.10 -7.02 5.31
CA ALA A 179 -15.31 -7.83 5.14
C ALA A 179 -16.61 -7.00 5.28
N GLU A 180 -16.66 -6.06 6.22
CA GLU A 180 -17.79 -5.13 6.37
C GLU A 180 -17.93 -4.18 5.17
N LEU A 181 -16.81 -3.61 4.70
CA LEU A 181 -16.80 -2.68 3.57
C LEU A 181 -17.18 -3.33 2.24
N PHE A 182 -16.81 -4.60 2.07
CA PHE A 182 -17.14 -5.44 0.92
C PHE A 182 -18.26 -6.44 1.24
N ALA A 183 -19.16 -6.10 2.17
CA ALA A 183 -20.33 -6.93 2.44
C ALA A 183 -21.12 -7.17 1.14
N GLY A 184 -21.41 -8.45 0.87
CA GLY A 184 -22.05 -8.89 -0.38
C GLY A 184 -21.08 -9.31 -1.50
N TYR A 185 -19.77 -9.17 -1.32
CA TYR A 185 -18.75 -9.67 -2.25
C TYR A 185 -18.04 -10.91 -1.66
N GLU A 186 -17.48 -11.75 -2.53
CA GLU A 186 -16.64 -12.87 -2.11
C GLU A 186 -15.18 -12.39 -1.97
N LEU A 187 -14.58 -12.60 -0.79
CA LEU A 187 -13.18 -12.31 -0.53
C LEU A 187 -12.38 -13.62 -0.49
N SER A 188 -11.49 -13.83 -1.45
CA SER A 188 -10.66 -15.03 -1.53
C SER A 188 -9.17 -14.70 -1.35
N SER A 189 -8.55 -15.29 -0.32
CA SER A 189 -7.13 -15.05 -0.02
C SER A 189 -6.19 -15.96 -0.80
N THR A 190 -5.05 -15.43 -1.23
CA THR A 190 -3.90 -16.20 -1.72
C THR A 190 -2.64 -15.77 -0.98
N ALA A 191 -1.87 -16.74 -0.48
CA ALA A 191 -0.57 -16.51 0.14
C ALA A 191 0.56 -16.82 -0.84
N TYR A 192 1.56 -15.94 -0.92
CA TYR A 192 2.78 -16.09 -1.70
C TYR A 192 3.95 -16.35 -0.77
N PHE A 193 4.32 -17.63 -0.64
CA PHE A 193 5.43 -18.08 0.20
C PHE A 193 6.78 -17.78 -0.46
N MET A 194 7.76 -17.42 0.37
CA MET A 194 9.12 -17.14 -0.03
C MET A 194 10.06 -18.20 0.54
N ASP A 195 10.97 -18.71 -0.30
CA ASP A 195 12.12 -19.45 0.18
C ASP A 195 13.13 -18.50 0.87
N ALA A 196 14.23 -19.06 1.37
CA ALA A 196 15.25 -18.29 2.08
C ALA A 196 15.88 -17.19 1.20
N ASP A 197 16.10 -17.46 -0.08
CA ASP A 197 16.72 -16.51 -1.01
C ASP A 197 15.76 -15.37 -1.35
N ASP A 198 14.49 -15.68 -1.59
CA ASP A 198 13.46 -14.67 -1.85
C ASP A 198 13.16 -13.83 -0.62
N ALA A 199 13.16 -14.43 0.58
CA ALA A 199 13.05 -13.69 1.83
C ALA A 199 14.25 -12.74 2.01
N ALA A 200 15.49 -13.21 1.78
CA ALA A 200 16.68 -12.37 1.87
C ALA A 200 16.67 -11.22 0.85
N ARG A 201 16.21 -11.49 -0.39
CA ARG A 201 16.00 -10.47 -1.43
C ARG A 201 14.96 -9.45 -0.99
N LYS A 202 13.80 -9.88 -0.48
CA LYS A 202 12.77 -8.96 0.04
C LYS A 202 13.33 -8.08 1.16
N MET A 203 14.11 -8.64 2.09
CA MET A 203 14.74 -7.85 3.15
C MET A 203 15.74 -6.83 2.62
N THR A 204 16.46 -7.15 1.55
CA THR A 204 17.38 -6.20 0.89
C THR A 204 16.60 -5.03 0.29
N LEU A 205 15.46 -5.30 -0.36
CA LEU A 205 14.58 -4.27 -0.90
C LEU A 205 13.98 -3.39 0.20
N ILE A 206 13.50 -4.00 1.29
CA ILE A 206 12.98 -3.27 2.47
C ILE A 206 14.06 -2.37 3.08
N GLY A 207 15.31 -2.83 3.10
CA GLY A 207 16.46 -2.07 3.58
C GLY A 207 16.77 -0.80 2.78
N LEU A 208 16.21 -0.63 1.58
CA LEU A 208 16.34 0.61 0.80
C LEU A 208 15.60 1.79 1.45
N TYR A 209 14.60 1.52 2.28
CA TYR A 209 13.84 2.52 3.04
C TYR A 209 14.47 2.77 4.41
N ALA A 210 15.76 3.12 4.41
CA ALA A 210 16.52 3.33 5.64
C ALA A 210 15.87 4.37 6.57
N SER A 211 15.22 5.39 5.99
CA SER A 211 14.50 6.43 6.73
C SER A 211 13.31 5.90 7.54
N GLN A 212 12.80 4.71 7.24
CA GLN A 212 11.62 4.12 7.87
C GLN A 212 11.97 3.12 8.99
N HIS A 213 13.24 2.77 9.16
CA HIS A 213 13.68 1.73 10.09
C HIS A 213 14.55 2.30 11.22
N PRO A 214 14.08 2.34 12.48
CA PRO A 214 14.94 2.69 13.61
C PRO A 214 16.00 1.62 13.91
N HIS A 215 15.75 0.38 13.49
CA HIS A 215 16.62 -0.79 13.65
C HIS A 215 16.60 -1.64 12.38
N PRO A 216 17.61 -2.48 12.13
CA PRO A 216 17.63 -3.34 10.96
C PRO A 216 16.33 -4.16 10.81
N PRO A 217 15.65 -4.10 9.65
CA PRO A 217 14.38 -4.76 9.46
C PRO A 217 14.53 -6.28 9.56
N GLN A 218 13.52 -6.96 10.11
CA GLN A 218 13.51 -8.40 10.35
C GLN A 218 12.38 -9.07 9.57
N PRO A 219 12.58 -10.27 8.97
CA PRO A 219 11.55 -10.97 8.18
C PRO A 219 10.20 -11.11 8.87
N ARG A 220 10.20 -11.36 10.18
CA ARG A 220 8.98 -11.50 11.00
C ARG A 220 8.10 -10.24 11.02
N GLN A 221 8.67 -9.06 10.85
CA GLN A 221 7.91 -7.81 10.78
C GLN A 221 7.15 -7.69 9.45
N TYR A 222 7.63 -8.38 8.42
CA TYR A 222 7.12 -8.32 7.04
C TYR A 222 6.51 -9.65 6.61
N THR A 223 5.93 -10.36 7.57
CA THR A 223 5.17 -11.59 7.38
C THR A 223 3.85 -11.47 8.15
N PRO A 224 2.68 -11.68 7.53
CA PRO A 224 1.41 -11.57 8.24
C PRO A 224 1.27 -12.61 9.35
N ALA A 225 0.63 -12.23 10.45
CA ALA A 225 0.26 -13.14 11.53
C ALA A 225 -0.97 -14.00 11.17
N SER A 226 -0.89 -14.69 10.03
CA SER A 226 -1.97 -15.49 9.44
C SER A 226 -2.19 -16.83 10.14
N GLY A 227 -1.13 -17.39 10.73
CA GLY A 227 -1.12 -18.75 11.26
C GLY A 227 -1.05 -19.84 10.18
N LEU A 228 -0.87 -19.47 8.90
CA LEU A 228 -0.77 -20.41 7.78
C LEU A 228 0.57 -21.15 7.74
N SER A 229 1.67 -20.43 7.99
CA SER A 229 3.03 -20.97 8.00
C SER A 229 3.93 -20.08 8.87
N ALA A 230 5.06 -20.66 9.30
CA ALA A 230 6.17 -19.92 9.89
C ALA A 230 7.10 -19.29 8.82
N GLU A 231 6.98 -19.75 7.56
CA GLU A 231 7.75 -19.22 6.44
C GLU A 231 7.32 -17.79 6.09
N PRO A 232 8.25 -16.91 5.67
CA PRO A 232 7.90 -15.59 5.16
C PRO A 232 6.94 -15.68 3.97
N HIS A 233 5.88 -14.89 4.00
CA HIS A 233 4.89 -14.84 2.93
C HIS A 233 4.20 -13.48 2.85
N GLU A 234 3.61 -13.21 1.69
CA GLU A 234 2.71 -12.08 1.44
C GLU A 234 1.30 -12.60 1.23
N ILE A 235 0.27 -11.82 1.57
CA ILE A 235 -1.13 -12.24 1.38
C ILE A 235 -1.88 -11.15 0.62
N VAL A 236 -2.63 -11.61 -0.38
CA VAL A 236 -3.59 -10.81 -1.11
C VAL A 236 -4.98 -11.43 -1.04
N TRP A 237 -6.01 -10.61 -1.26
CA TRP A 237 -7.40 -10.97 -1.21
C TRP A 237 -8.11 -10.47 -2.45
N ARG A 238 -8.56 -11.36 -3.32
CA ARG A 238 -9.34 -10.98 -4.50
C ARG A 238 -10.76 -10.63 -4.07
N VAL A 239 -11.29 -9.54 -4.62
CA VAL A 239 -12.68 -9.10 -4.43
C VAL A 239 -13.48 -9.51 -5.65
N ASP A 240 -14.38 -10.48 -5.48
CA ASP A 240 -15.26 -10.96 -6.53
C ASP A 240 -16.70 -10.51 -6.31
N ALA A 241 -17.37 -10.12 -7.40
CA ALA A 241 -18.80 -9.87 -7.37
C ALA A 241 -19.55 -11.14 -6.91
N PRO A 242 -20.67 -10.99 -6.19
CA PRO A 242 -21.51 -12.14 -5.84
C PRO A 242 -21.93 -12.90 -7.10
N LYS A 243 -21.91 -14.23 -7.01
CA LYS A 243 -22.36 -15.13 -8.08
C LYS A 243 -23.86 -15.03 -8.32
#